data_AF-A0A2V6BZ11-F1
#
_entry.id   AF-A0A2V6BZ11-F1
#
_cell.length_a   1.000
_cell.length_b   1.000
_cell.length_c   1.000
_cell.angle_alpha   90.00
_cell.angle_beta   90.00
_cell.angle_gamma   90.00
#
_symmetry.space_group_name_H-M   'P 1'
#
loop_
_entity.id
_entity.type
_entity.pdbx_description
1 polymer ?
#
loop_
_entity_poly.entity_id
_entity_poly.type
_entity_poly.pdbx_seq_one_letter_code
_entity_poly.pdbx_strand_id
1 'polypeptide(L)'
;MNSAIRPASCRRACATLPCCERVVSVPRADYLPSHNRGIPVPKEPTTIGGHLRKRRLQLKILQPEAARRLGVSTVSLSRWECDKVLPTTPHYARIVTYLGYNPFQKAKK
;
A
#
# COMPACT_ATOMS: atom_id res chain seq x y z
N MET A 1 -22.42 5.18 25.74
CA MET A 1 -21.03 5.60 25.95
C MET A 1 -20.45 5.96 24.59
N ASN A 2 -20.64 7.22 24.18
CA ASN A 2 -20.35 7.69 22.83
C ASN A 2 -19.04 8.48 22.84
N SER A 3 -17.96 7.88 22.33
CA SER A 3 -16.67 8.56 22.26
C SER A 3 -16.63 9.50 21.06
N ALA A 4 -16.46 10.78 21.39
CA ALA A 4 -16.53 11.93 20.52
C ALA A 4 -15.45 11.95 19.44
N ILE A 5 -15.88 12.14 18.19
CA ILE A 5 -15.02 12.62 17.10
C ILE A 5 -14.82 14.11 17.35
N ARG A 6 -13.62 14.51 17.78
CA ARG A 6 -13.25 15.93 17.87
C ARG A 6 -12.60 16.34 16.54
N PRO A 7 -13.22 17.18 15.71
CA PRO A 7 -12.52 17.78 14.59
C PRO A 7 -11.52 18.82 15.11
N ALA A 8 -10.29 18.77 14.60
CA ALA A 8 -9.30 19.81 14.85
C ALA A 8 -9.76 21.10 14.17
N SER A 9 -10.17 22.08 14.97
CA SER A 9 -10.53 23.42 14.52
C SER A 9 -9.27 24.26 14.30
N CYS A 10 -8.87 24.46 13.05
CA CYS A 10 -8.04 25.60 12.66
C CYS A 10 -8.95 26.66 12.03
N ARG A 11 -9.16 27.79 12.73
CA ARG A 11 -9.83 28.97 12.18
C ARG A 11 -8.81 29.99 11.65
N ARG A 12 -9.26 30.69 10.61
CA ARG A 12 -8.77 31.91 9.92
C ARG A 12 -7.82 31.64 8.75
N ALA A 13 -8.29 31.68 7.50
CA ALA A 13 -8.88 32.79 6.71
C ALA A 13 -7.81 33.44 5.83
N CYS A 14 -7.73 32.99 4.58
CA CYS A 14 -7.43 33.83 3.42
C CYS A 14 -7.88 33.12 2.14
N ALA A 15 -8.18 33.91 1.12
CA ALA A 15 -9.13 33.64 0.05
C ALA A 15 -8.78 32.50 -0.95
N THR A 16 -9.81 32.15 -1.73
CA THR A 16 -9.83 31.52 -3.07
C THR A 16 -9.73 29.99 -3.20
N LEU A 17 -10.89 29.34 -3.39
CA LEU A 17 -11.37 28.64 -4.61
C LEU A 17 -12.67 27.88 -4.26
N PRO A 18 -13.78 27.97 -5.04
CA PRO A 18 -14.98 27.17 -4.82
C PRO A 18 -14.78 25.79 -5.48
N CYS A 19 -13.87 24.99 -4.97
CA CYS A 19 -13.83 23.57 -5.30
C CYS A 19 -14.58 22.85 -4.18
N CYS A 20 -15.82 22.46 -4.46
CA CYS A 20 -16.66 21.66 -3.57
C CYS A 20 -15.82 20.68 -2.74
N GLU A 21 -15.86 20.88 -1.43
CA GLU A 21 -15.10 20.15 -0.42
C GLU A 21 -15.62 18.71 -0.35
N ARG A 22 -15.26 17.88 -1.33
CA ARG A 22 -15.57 16.45 -1.32
C ARG A 22 -14.61 15.79 -0.33
N VAL A 23 -14.98 15.82 0.95
CA VAL A 23 -14.31 15.06 2.00
C VAL A 23 -14.66 13.58 1.79
N VAL A 24 -13.71 12.80 1.27
CA VAL A 24 -13.84 11.34 1.20
C VAL A 24 -13.37 10.76 2.54
N SER A 25 -14.33 10.40 3.39
CA SER A 25 -14.07 9.67 4.63
C SER A 25 -13.91 8.19 4.33
N VAL A 26 -12.67 7.68 4.35
CA VAL A 26 -12.41 6.24 4.27
C VAL A 26 -12.25 5.66 5.69
N PRO A 27 -12.97 4.57 6.04
CA PRO A 27 -12.72 3.87 7.29
C PRO A 27 -11.27 3.34 7.27
N ARG A 28 -10.41 3.92 8.11
CA ARG A 28 -8.99 3.52 8.21
C ARG A 28 -8.79 2.11 8.75
N ALA A 29 -9.84 1.46 9.24
CA ALA A 29 -9.79 0.11 9.78
C ALA A 29 -9.30 -0.91 8.74
N ASP A 30 -9.58 -0.70 7.46
CA ASP A 30 -9.29 -1.69 6.41
C ASP A 30 -7.89 -1.56 5.80
N TYR A 31 -7.11 -0.56 6.23
CA TYR A 31 -5.85 -0.19 5.61
C TYR A 31 -4.68 -0.23 6.60
N LEU A 32 -3.50 -0.61 6.10
CA LEU A 32 -2.28 -0.59 6.92
C LEU A 32 -1.75 0.84 7.10
N PRO A 33 -1.25 1.19 8.30
CA PRO A 33 -0.58 2.48 8.52
C PRO A 33 0.67 2.62 7.63
N SER A 34 0.64 3.55 6.68
CA SER A 34 1.76 3.84 5.79
C SER A 34 2.40 5.16 6.20
N HIS A 35 3.68 5.13 6.59
CA HIS A 35 4.45 6.33 6.95
C HIS A 35 4.76 7.21 5.72
N ASN A 36 4.82 6.61 4.52
CA ASN A 36 4.88 7.36 3.26
C ASN A 36 3.45 7.60 2.76
N ARG A 37 3.05 8.88 2.84
CA ARG A 37 1.71 9.41 2.57
C ARG A 37 1.32 9.21 1.09
N GLY A 38 0.11 8.74 0.84
CA GLY A 38 -0.55 8.86 -0.47
C GLY A 38 -1.44 7.68 -0.82
N ILE A 39 -0.91 6.45 -0.76
CA ILE A 39 -1.66 5.28 -1.23
C ILE A 39 -1.99 4.36 -0.04
N PRO A 40 -3.27 4.25 0.35
CA PRO A 40 -3.70 3.32 1.38
C PRO A 40 -3.52 1.88 0.87
N VAL A 41 -2.97 1.00 1.72
CA VAL A 41 -2.74 -0.42 1.36
C VAL A 41 -3.82 -1.25 2.03
N PRO A 42 -4.71 -1.90 1.26
CA PRO A 42 -5.73 -2.77 1.82
C PRO A 42 -5.10 -3.90 2.65
N LYS A 43 -5.77 -4.30 3.74
CA LYS A 43 -5.39 -5.48 4.51
C LYS A 43 -5.40 -6.75 3.65
N GLU A 44 -6.31 -6.84 2.70
CA GLU A 44 -6.45 -7.96 1.77
C GLU A 44 -6.26 -7.48 0.33
N PRO A 45 -5.00 -7.37 -0.13
CA PRO A 45 -4.73 -7.02 -1.51
C PRO A 45 -5.12 -8.17 -2.43
N THR A 46 -5.73 -7.85 -3.57
CA THR A 46 -5.99 -8.79 -4.67
C THR A 46 -4.88 -8.78 -5.72
N THR A 47 -4.05 -7.73 -5.74
CA THR A 47 -2.97 -7.55 -6.70
C THR A 47 -1.64 -8.03 -6.15
N ILE A 48 -0.77 -8.54 -7.03
CA ILE A 48 0.58 -9.00 -6.67
C ILE A 48 1.38 -7.84 -6.05
N GLY A 49 1.30 -6.63 -6.61
CA GLY A 49 1.94 -5.45 -6.06
C GLY A 49 1.42 -5.10 -4.67
N GLY A 50 0.12 -5.24 -4.45
CA GLY A 50 -0.51 -5.10 -3.15
C GLY A 50 0.04 -6.10 -2.13
N HIS A 51 0.21 -7.38 -2.49
CA HIS A 51 0.81 -8.40 -1.61
C HIS A 51 2.25 -8.05 -1.23
N LEU A 52 3.08 -7.64 -2.20
CA LEU A 52 4.46 -7.23 -1.96
C LEU A 52 4.53 -6.02 -1.02
N ARG A 53 3.71 -5.01 -1.28
CA ARG A 53 3.65 -3.79 -0.49
C ARG A 53 3.13 -4.05 0.93
N LYS A 54 2.11 -4.91 1.08
CA LYS A 54 1.63 -5.37 2.39
C LYS A 54 2.76 -6.01 3.18
N ARG A 55 3.50 -6.95 2.57
CA ARG A 55 4.63 -7.62 3.23
C ARG A 55 5.72 -6.63 3.64
N ARG A 56 6.06 -5.67 2.78
CA ARG A 56 7.03 -4.62 3.09
C ARG A 56 6.61 -3.78 4.31
N LEU A 57 5.35 -3.36 4.35
CA LEU A 57 4.79 -2.59 5.48
C LEU A 57 4.72 -3.40 6.77
N GLN A 58 4.38 -4.69 6.69
CA GLN A 58 4.39 -5.60 7.84
C GLN A 58 5.80 -5.74 8.44
N LEU A 59 6.82 -5.85 7.58
CA LEU A 59 8.22 -5.93 7.99
C LEU A 59 8.81 -4.57 8.42
N LYS A 60 8.08 -3.46 8.21
CA LYS A 60 8.53 -2.08 8.47
C LYS A 60 9.89 -1.74 7.81
N ILE A 61 10.15 -2.32 6.65
CA ILE A 61 11.39 -2.08 5.89
C ILE A 61 11.18 -1.08 4.74
N LEU A 62 12.27 -0.43 4.35
CA LEU A 62 12.30 0.46 3.19
C LEU A 62 12.29 -0.34 1.87
N GLN A 63 11.91 0.32 0.78
CA GLN A 63 11.91 -0.27 -0.55
C GLN A 63 13.29 -0.80 -1.00
N PRO A 64 14.43 -0.09 -0.80
CA PRO A 64 15.75 -0.65 -1.11
C PRO A 64 16.07 -1.94 -0.33
N GLU A 65 15.65 -2.01 0.92
CA GLU A 65 15.86 -3.23 1.73
C GLU A 65 15.04 -4.41 1.22
N ALA A 66 13.76 -4.17 0.89
CA ALA A 66 12.91 -5.19 0.29
C ALA A 66 13.46 -5.66 -1.07
N ALA A 67 13.99 -4.74 -1.88
CA ALA A 67 14.61 -5.05 -3.16
C ALA A 67 15.85 -5.92 -3.00
N ARG A 68 16.69 -5.64 -1.98
CA ARG A 68 17.86 -6.46 -1.64
C ARG A 68 17.48 -7.87 -1.22
N ARG A 69 16.44 -8.03 -0.39
CA ARG A 69 15.92 -9.35 0.04
C ARG A 69 15.35 -10.15 -1.12
N LEU A 70 14.65 -9.47 -2.03
CA LEU A 70 14.17 -10.06 -3.27
C LEU A 70 15.26 -10.17 -4.34
N GLY A 71 16.46 -9.63 -4.10
CA GLY A 71 17.58 -9.40 -5.02
C GLY A 71 17.16 -8.92 -6.43
N VAL A 72 16.30 -7.91 -6.47
CA VAL A 72 15.87 -7.20 -7.68
C VAL A 72 16.28 -5.74 -7.60
N SER A 73 16.22 -5.01 -8.70
CA SER A 73 16.42 -3.55 -8.66
C SER A 73 15.28 -2.87 -7.89
N THR A 74 15.59 -1.76 -7.22
CA THR A 74 14.61 -0.93 -6.52
C THR A 74 13.53 -0.40 -7.47
N VAL A 75 13.92 -0.07 -8.70
CA VAL A 75 13.01 0.40 -9.76
C VAL A 75 12.03 -0.70 -10.16
N SER A 76 12.51 -1.94 -10.35
CA SER A 76 11.65 -3.08 -10.67
C SER A 76 10.65 -3.33 -9.56
N LEU A 77 11.10 -3.36 -8.30
CA LEU A 77 10.21 -3.52 -7.15
C LEU A 77 9.16 -2.40 -7.07
N SER A 78 9.55 -1.16 -7.33
CA SER A 78 8.62 -0.03 -7.35
C SER A 78 7.54 -0.16 -8.42
N ARG A 79 7.91 -0.59 -9.62
CA ARG A 79 6.95 -0.86 -10.70
C ARG A 79 5.98 -1.99 -10.33
N TRP A 80 6.46 -3.02 -9.63
CA TRP A 80 5.62 -4.12 -9.16
C TRP A 80 4.67 -3.67 -8.05
N GLU A 81 5.14 -2.92 -7.05
CA GLU A 81 4.28 -2.39 -5.96
C GLU A 81 3.20 -1.43 -6.46
N CYS A 82 3.42 -0.76 -7.58
CA CYS A 82 2.45 0.10 -8.24
C CYS A 82 1.55 -0.65 -9.25
N ASP A 83 1.65 -1.97 -9.34
CA ASP A 83 0.93 -2.81 -10.30
C ASP A 83 1.12 -2.36 -11.78
N LYS A 84 2.21 -1.63 -12.07
CA LYS A 84 2.52 -1.14 -13.43
C LYS A 84 3.08 -2.23 -14.32
N VAL A 85 3.82 -3.16 -13.73
CA VAL A 85 4.50 -4.25 -14.43
C VAL A 85 4.35 -5.52 -13.60
N LEU A 86 4.01 -6.63 -14.26
CA LEU A 86 3.99 -7.93 -13.62
C LEU A 86 5.42 -8.52 -13.54
N PRO A 87 5.74 -9.24 -12.46
CA PRO A 87 7.01 -9.95 -12.36
C PRO A 87 7.11 -11.02 -13.46
N THR A 88 8.34 -11.26 -13.92
CA THR A 88 8.63 -12.33 -14.89
C THR A 88 8.76 -13.68 -14.17
N THR A 89 8.52 -14.79 -14.86
CA THR A 89 8.63 -16.19 -14.35
C THR A 89 9.82 -16.47 -13.42
N PRO A 90 11.08 -16.07 -13.69
CA PRO A 90 12.20 -16.35 -12.78
C PRO A 90 12.07 -15.68 -11.41
N HIS A 91 11.29 -14.61 -11.29
CA HIS A 91 11.09 -13.90 -10.04
C HIS A 91 9.99 -14.54 -9.17
N TYR A 92 9.18 -15.45 -9.71
CA TYR A 92 8.05 -16.03 -9.00
C TYR A 92 8.50 -16.81 -7.77
N ALA A 93 9.50 -17.68 -7.89
CA ALA A 93 10.03 -18.43 -6.76
C ALA A 93 10.49 -17.51 -5.63
N ARG A 94 11.20 -16.43 -5.97
CA ARG A 94 11.72 -15.45 -5.01
C ARG A 94 10.60 -14.69 -4.30
N ILE A 95 9.55 -14.34 -5.04
CA ILE A 95 8.37 -13.67 -4.50
C ILE A 95 7.60 -14.61 -3.56
N VAL A 96 7.43 -15.87 -3.93
CA VAL A 96 6.78 -16.89 -3.09
C VAL A 96 7.55 -17.08 -1.78
N THR A 97 8.89 -17.20 -1.84
CA THR A 97 9.73 -17.28 -0.64
C THR A 97 9.63 -16.03 0.23
N TYR A 98 9.62 -14.85 -0.38
CA TYR A 98 9.52 -13.57 0.34
C TYR A 98 8.17 -13.39 1.05
N LEU A 99 7.08 -13.79 0.39
CA LEU A 99 5.73 -13.69 0.93
C LEU A 99 5.39 -14.84 1.90
N GLY A 100 5.97 -16.02 1.71
CA GLY A 100 5.64 -17.25 2.43
C GLY A 100 4.37 -17.94 1.93
N TYR A 101 3.77 -17.46 0.84
CA TYR A 101 2.61 -18.04 0.17
C TYR A 101 2.63 -17.68 -1.31
N ASN A 102 1.80 -18.36 -2.12
CA ASN A 102 1.75 -18.13 -3.56
C ASN A 102 0.68 -17.06 -3.92
N PRO A 103 1.06 -15.84 -4.33
CA PRO A 103 0.11 -14.80 -4.74
C PRO A 103 -0.42 -14.99 -6.17
N PHE A 104 0.12 -15.94 -6.94
CA PHE A 104 -0.28 -16.19 -8.32
C PHE A 104 -1.42 -17.20 -8.44
N GLN A 105 -1.74 -17.92 -7.36
CA GLN A 105 -2.91 -18.78 -7.30
C GLN A 105 -4.15 -17.89 -7.16
N LYS A 106 -4.80 -17.59 -8.29
CA LYS A 106 -6.10 -16.91 -8.30
C LYS A 106 -7.04 -17.66 -7.35
N ALA A 107 -7.63 -16.93 -6.40
CA ALA A 107 -8.81 -17.41 -5.70
C ALA A 107 -9.84 -17.78 -6.77
N LYS A 108 -10.22 -19.06 -6.83
CA LYS A 108 -11.30 -19.53 -7.69
C LYS A 108 -12.54 -18.70 -7.31
N LYS A 109 -13.09 -18.00 -8.28
CA LYS A 109 -14.42 -17.38 -8.14
C LYS A 109 -15.47 -18.47 -8.28
#